data_AF-A0A8S9IAM4-F1
#
_entry.id   AF-A0A8S9IAM4-F1
#
_cell.length_a   1.000
_cell.length_b   1.000
_cell.length_c   1.000
_cell.angle_alpha   90.00
_cell.angle_beta   90.00
_cell.angle_gamma   90.00
#
_symmetry.space_group_name_H-M   'P 1'
#
loop_
_entity.id
_entity.type
_entity.pdbx_description
1 polymer ?
#
loop_
_entity_poly.entity_id
_entity_poly.type
_entity_poly.pdbx_seq_one_letter_code
_entity_poly.pdbx_strand_id
1 'polypeptide(L)'
;MTEPIPSSTHQSRRQRFSEIDSSFGESYQYRPRFPFKSFDERLQISRRLFSGAAPAIGGSSRRYHNHEAAIGYLYLSLRGFTLQGSLDPKDPSLDYAFRVIDSIGWSYTVMHVHPFCPRVVREFISNKPFNDEGALIRGHVFQFTPFVINQLMMTPSVNHSFGWREVVLKQAISYLTGGQCSGWTGFNLISLLSPFQVLYRVCELNWLPGPDSDSMMKNRLRLLYAVAKRKPIDFGHLVYDQVIEVTRKTDWDTNLIFPNLIYQLLMLQKDVPFLPGDEEPIGRGLPIYGFADDITGARGHRRLY
;
A
#
# COMPACT_ATOMS: atom_id res chain seq x y z
N MET A 1 43.22 9.17 -4.42
CA MET A 1 42.86 9.80 -3.15
C MET A 1 41.41 10.25 -3.26
N THR A 2 40.52 9.48 -2.67
CA THR A 2 39.08 9.76 -2.61
C THR A 2 38.81 10.59 -1.36
N GLU A 3 38.32 11.82 -1.54
CA GLU A 3 37.92 12.68 -0.42
C GLU A 3 36.72 12.06 0.33
N PRO A 4 36.75 12.03 1.68
CA PRO A 4 35.62 11.62 2.47
C PRO A 4 34.57 12.74 2.52
N ILE A 5 33.31 12.37 2.31
CA ILE A 5 32.15 13.26 2.44
C ILE A 5 32.09 13.83 3.88
N PRO A 6 31.78 15.13 4.10
CA PRO A 6 31.89 15.75 5.41
C PRO A 6 30.82 15.23 6.39
N SER A 7 31.30 14.83 7.58
CA SER A 7 30.52 14.36 8.73
C SER A 7 29.53 15.39 9.31
N SER A 8 29.68 16.68 8.98
CA SER A 8 28.83 17.77 9.50
C SER A 8 27.40 17.73 8.97
N THR A 9 27.18 17.26 7.74
CA THR A 9 25.85 17.21 7.10
C THR A 9 24.92 16.20 7.76
N HIS A 10 25.47 15.08 8.22
CA HIS A 10 24.71 14.02 8.90
C HIS A 10 24.33 14.40 10.33
N GLN A 11 25.22 15.07 11.08
CA GLN A 11 24.91 15.58 12.42
C GLN A 11 23.82 16.66 12.38
N SER A 12 23.87 17.60 11.41
CA SER A 12 22.85 18.63 11.25
C SER A 12 21.47 18.04 10.88
N ARG A 13 21.43 17.01 10.02
CA ARG A 13 20.18 16.31 9.68
C ARG A 13 19.60 15.53 10.86
N ARG A 14 20.44 14.90 11.70
CA ARG A 14 19.99 14.20 12.92
C ARG A 14 19.40 15.17 13.95
N GLN A 15 20.05 16.31 14.20
CA GLN A 15 19.55 17.34 15.11
C GLN A 15 18.21 17.94 14.64
N ARG A 16 18.07 18.27 13.35
CA ARG A 16 16.78 18.76 12.82
C ARG A 16 15.66 17.74 12.90
N PHE A 17 15.99 16.45 12.80
CA PHE A 17 15.01 15.39 12.96
C PHE A 17 14.55 15.24 14.42
N SER A 18 15.46 15.31 15.39
CA SER A 18 15.09 15.29 16.82
C SER A 18 14.29 16.53 17.24
N GLU A 19 14.45 17.66 16.55
CA GLU A 19 13.60 18.85 16.74
C GLU A 19 12.19 18.67 16.17
N ILE A 20 12.03 17.89 15.10
CA ILE A 20 10.72 17.60 14.48
C ILE A 20 9.93 16.58 15.31
N ASP A 21 10.61 15.61 15.92
CA ASP A 21 10.02 14.63 16.82
C ASP A 21 10.73 14.66 18.18
N SER A 22 10.36 15.64 19.02
CA SER A 22 10.91 15.86 20.36
C SER A 22 10.47 14.80 21.39
N SER A 23 9.86 13.70 20.95
CA SER A 23 9.14 12.81 21.85
C SER A 23 10.01 11.69 22.47
N PHE A 24 11.10 11.22 21.86
CA PHE A 24 11.91 10.12 22.45
C PHE A 24 13.40 10.15 22.05
N GLY A 25 14.27 9.88 23.05
CA GLY A 25 15.73 9.95 22.95
C GLY A 25 16.41 8.92 22.02
N GLU A 26 17.72 9.10 21.81
CA GLU A 26 18.55 8.45 20.78
C GLU A 26 18.66 6.90 20.84
N SER A 27 18.09 6.24 21.85
CA SER A 27 18.19 4.79 22.10
C SER A 27 16.86 4.03 22.03
N TYR A 28 15.80 4.64 21.51
CA TYR A 28 14.47 4.01 21.50
C TYR A 28 14.37 2.85 20.49
N GLN A 29 13.98 1.67 20.97
CA GLN A 29 13.54 0.54 20.16
C GLN A 29 12.02 0.50 20.06
N TYR A 30 11.48 0.35 18.85
CA TYR A 30 10.04 0.24 18.65
C TYR A 30 9.48 -1.03 19.30
N ARG A 31 8.39 -0.84 20.07
CA ARG A 31 7.54 -1.91 20.58
C ARG A 31 6.10 -1.59 20.22
N PRO A 32 5.38 -2.53 19.58
CA PRO A 32 3.99 -2.31 19.26
C PRO A 32 3.14 -2.21 20.53
N ARG A 33 2.09 -1.39 20.49
CA ARG A 33 1.18 -1.22 21.66
C ARG A 33 0.48 -2.52 22.03
N PHE A 34 0.22 -3.37 21.04
CA PHE A 34 -0.36 -4.70 21.20
C PHE A 34 0.38 -5.69 20.30
N PRO A 35 0.51 -6.97 20.69
CA PRO A 35 1.06 -7.99 19.81
C PRO A 35 0.31 -8.04 18.49
N PHE A 36 1.04 -8.04 17.38
CA PHE A 36 0.43 -8.20 16.06
C PHE A 36 -0.14 -9.61 15.93
N LYS A 37 -1.43 -9.69 15.59
CA LYS A 37 -2.08 -10.91 15.13
C LYS A 37 -1.43 -11.45 13.87
N SER A 38 -1.20 -12.76 13.81
CA SER A 38 -0.77 -13.46 12.60
C SER A 38 -1.85 -13.40 11.51
N PHE A 39 -1.48 -13.79 10.28
CA PHE A 39 -2.46 -13.92 9.20
C PHE A 39 -3.55 -14.95 9.54
N ASP A 40 -3.19 -16.09 10.12
CA ASP A 40 -4.15 -17.14 10.48
C ASP A 40 -5.14 -16.68 11.56
N GLU A 41 -4.67 -15.93 12.55
CA GLU A 41 -5.55 -15.32 13.56
C GLU A 41 -6.52 -14.32 12.93
N ARG A 42 -6.05 -13.48 12.01
CA ARG A 42 -6.89 -12.56 11.24
C ARG A 42 -7.92 -13.31 10.39
N LEU A 43 -7.50 -14.38 9.72
CA LEU A 43 -8.38 -15.22 8.91
C LEU A 43 -9.49 -15.85 9.74
N GLN A 44 -9.16 -16.40 10.92
CA GLN A 44 -10.16 -16.98 11.83
C GLN A 44 -11.16 -15.93 12.34
N ILE A 45 -10.70 -14.74 12.71
CA ILE A 45 -11.56 -13.63 13.14
C ILE A 45 -12.47 -13.19 11.99
N SER A 46 -11.90 -13.02 10.80
CA SER A 46 -12.62 -12.59 9.61
C SER A 46 -13.70 -13.59 9.19
N ARG A 47 -13.38 -14.89 9.16
CA ARG A 47 -14.37 -15.94 8.82
C ARG A 47 -15.58 -15.95 9.75
N ARG A 48 -15.44 -15.54 11.02
CA ARG A 48 -16.59 -15.37 11.93
C ARG A 48 -17.45 -14.18 11.56
N LEU A 49 -16.83 -13.06 11.16
CA LEU A 49 -17.51 -11.83 10.74
C LEU A 49 -18.28 -12.03 9.42
N PHE A 50 -17.70 -12.76 8.48
CA PHE A 50 -18.30 -13.07 7.16
C PHE A 50 -18.97 -14.45 7.11
N SER A 51 -19.33 -15.02 8.27
CA SER A 51 -19.96 -16.35 8.36
C SER A 51 -21.39 -16.40 7.79
N GLY A 52 -22.01 -15.24 7.52
CA GLY A 52 -23.25 -15.16 6.77
C GLY A 52 -23.05 -15.71 5.36
N ALA A 53 -23.85 -16.70 4.97
CA ALA A 53 -23.76 -17.30 3.64
C ALA A 53 -24.04 -16.24 2.57
N ALA A 54 -23.00 -15.68 1.96
CA ALA A 54 -23.13 -14.96 0.71
C ALA A 54 -23.75 -15.93 -0.30
N PRO A 55 -24.88 -15.60 -0.94
CA PRO A 55 -25.56 -16.51 -1.84
C PRO A 55 -24.61 -16.96 -2.94
N ALA A 56 -24.53 -18.27 -3.16
CA ALA A 56 -23.81 -18.81 -4.31
C ALA A 56 -24.60 -18.44 -5.57
N ILE A 57 -24.05 -17.55 -6.39
CA ILE A 57 -24.67 -17.11 -7.63
C ILE A 57 -24.11 -17.96 -8.78
N GLY A 58 -24.82 -19.05 -9.09
CA GLY A 58 -24.40 -20.02 -10.09
C GLY A 58 -23.35 -21.02 -9.59
N GLY A 59 -22.79 -21.83 -10.50
CA GLY A 59 -21.74 -22.78 -10.16
C GLY A 59 -20.41 -22.09 -9.87
N SER A 60 -19.57 -22.69 -9.02
CA SER A 60 -18.23 -22.20 -8.66
C SER A 60 -17.26 -22.02 -9.84
N SER A 61 -17.62 -22.53 -11.02
CA SER A 61 -16.91 -22.33 -12.29
C SER A 61 -17.24 -21.00 -12.98
N ARG A 62 -18.25 -20.25 -12.53
CA ARG A 62 -18.64 -18.96 -13.11
C ARG A 62 -17.61 -17.89 -12.73
N ARG A 63 -16.74 -17.55 -13.68
CA ARG A 63 -15.67 -16.55 -13.52
C ARG A 63 -16.12 -15.12 -13.78
N TYR A 64 -17.09 -14.92 -14.67
CA TYR A 64 -17.52 -13.59 -15.12
C TYR A 64 -19.02 -13.38 -14.91
N HIS A 65 -19.38 -12.15 -14.50
CA HIS A 65 -20.77 -11.74 -14.35
C HIS A 65 -21.48 -11.65 -15.71
N ASN A 66 -20.84 -11.02 -16.70
CA ASN A 66 -21.37 -10.77 -18.04
C ASN A 66 -20.26 -10.83 -19.11
N HIS A 67 -20.63 -10.61 -20.37
CA HIS A 67 -19.70 -10.62 -21.51
C HIS A 67 -18.68 -9.47 -21.44
N GLU A 68 -19.07 -8.29 -20.97
CA GLU A 68 -18.18 -7.13 -20.80
C GLU A 68 -17.05 -7.45 -19.81
N ALA A 69 -17.35 -8.12 -18.71
CA ALA A 69 -16.34 -8.55 -17.74
C ALA A 69 -15.36 -9.58 -18.32
N ALA A 70 -15.83 -10.45 -19.21
CA ALA A 70 -14.96 -11.40 -19.92
C ALA A 70 -14.03 -10.68 -20.90
N ILE A 71 -14.53 -9.68 -21.65
CA ILE A 71 -13.71 -8.83 -22.53
C ILE A 71 -12.71 -8.01 -21.69
N GLY A 72 -13.17 -7.40 -20.61
CA GLY A 72 -12.34 -6.64 -19.67
C GLY A 72 -11.18 -7.48 -19.15
N TYR A 73 -11.44 -8.73 -18.77
CA TYR A 73 -10.40 -9.66 -18.32
C TYR A 73 -9.28 -9.86 -19.37
N LEU A 74 -9.65 -9.99 -20.65
CA LEU A 74 -8.67 -10.16 -21.73
C LEU A 74 -7.75 -8.94 -21.84
N TYR A 75 -8.30 -7.73 -21.75
CA TYR A 75 -7.49 -6.50 -21.72
C TYR A 75 -6.58 -6.43 -20.49
N LEU A 76 -7.08 -6.83 -19.32
CA LEU A 76 -6.28 -6.86 -18.09
C LEU A 76 -5.17 -7.90 -18.11
N SER A 77 -5.28 -8.94 -18.94
CA SER A 77 -4.26 -9.98 -19.07
C SER A 77 -2.97 -9.46 -19.73
N LEU A 78 -3.05 -8.33 -20.44
CA LEU A 78 -1.90 -7.68 -21.06
C LEU A 78 -1.16 -6.72 -20.11
N ARG A 79 -1.74 -6.46 -18.94
CA ARG A 79 -1.22 -5.52 -17.95
C ARG A 79 -0.40 -6.26 -16.89
N GLY A 80 0.71 -5.64 -16.49
CA GLY A 80 1.51 -6.07 -15.36
C GLY A 80 0.88 -5.68 -14.02
N PHE A 81 1.57 -5.98 -12.92
CA PHE A 81 1.14 -5.67 -11.57
C PHE A 81 2.18 -4.81 -10.85
N THR A 82 1.71 -3.87 -10.03
CA THR A 82 2.54 -3.17 -9.03
C THR A 82 2.50 -3.96 -7.73
N LEU A 83 3.62 -4.60 -7.39
CA LEU A 83 3.75 -5.40 -6.18
C LEU A 83 3.76 -4.52 -4.92
N GLN A 84 3.12 -5.01 -3.87
CA GLN A 84 3.18 -4.37 -2.56
C GLN A 84 4.50 -4.65 -1.83
N GLY A 85 4.91 -3.71 -1.00
CA GLY A 85 6.11 -3.82 -0.20
C GLY A 85 5.81 -4.21 1.24
N SER A 86 6.71 -4.98 1.86
CA SER A 86 6.63 -5.36 3.27
C SER A 86 7.77 -4.74 4.05
N LEU A 87 7.46 -4.26 5.24
CA LEU A 87 8.46 -3.87 6.22
C LEU A 87 8.63 -5.01 7.26
N ASP A 88 9.84 -5.21 7.78
CA ASP A 88 10.09 -6.14 8.90
C ASP A 88 10.11 -5.36 10.22
N PRO A 89 9.14 -5.56 11.13
CA PRO A 89 9.10 -4.84 12.40
C PRO A 89 10.26 -5.20 13.35
N LYS A 90 11.08 -6.19 13.00
CA LYS A 90 12.29 -6.58 13.75
C LYS A 90 13.54 -5.83 13.28
N ASP A 91 13.49 -5.15 12.14
CA ASP A 91 14.61 -4.37 11.63
C ASP A 91 14.69 -3.01 12.35
N PRO A 92 15.71 -2.77 13.18
CA PRO A 92 15.84 -1.53 13.95
C PRO A 92 16.00 -0.28 13.07
N SER A 93 16.47 -0.45 11.83
CA SER A 93 16.62 0.68 10.88
C SER A 93 15.25 1.24 10.44
N LEU A 94 14.19 0.45 10.59
CA LEU A 94 12.82 0.80 10.19
C LEU A 94 11.94 1.27 11.36
N ASP A 95 12.48 1.29 12.59
CA ASP A 95 11.73 1.56 13.84
C ASP A 95 10.90 2.84 13.78
N TYR A 96 11.46 3.93 13.25
CA TYR A 96 10.71 5.18 13.15
C TYR A 96 9.57 5.08 12.14
N ALA A 97 9.84 4.51 10.95
CA ALA A 97 8.82 4.36 9.92
C ALA A 97 7.66 3.51 10.45
N PHE A 98 7.98 2.38 11.08
CA PHE A 98 6.99 1.54 11.74
C PHE A 98 6.23 2.26 12.83
N ARG A 99 6.91 3.05 13.68
CA ARG A 99 6.23 3.81 14.74
C ARG A 99 5.20 4.78 14.16
N VAL A 100 5.55 5.49 13.09
CA VAL A 100 4.60 6.41 12.43
C VAL A 100 3.42 5.62 11.89
N ILE A 101 3.67 4.50 11.21
CA ILE A 101 2.62 3.64 10.64
C ILE A 101 1.70 3.06 11.73
N ASP A 102 2.27 2.53 12.81
CA ASP A 102 1.51 1.91 13.90
C ASP A 102 0.68 2.90 14.67
N SER A 103 1.22 4.10 14.87
CA SER A 103 0.51 5.15 15.59
C SER A 103 -0.75 5.67 14.88
N ILE A 104 -0.86 5.46 13.56
CA ILE A 104 -2.08 5.72 12.78
C ILE A 104 -2.88 4.44 12.52
N GLY A 105 -2.45 3.31 13.09
CA GLY A 105 -3.11 2.02 12.99
C GLY A 105 -2.96 1.34 11.63
N TRP A 106 -1.92 1.64 10.85
CA TRP A 106 -1.74 1.15 9.48
C TRP A 106 -0.73 -0.02 9.37
N SER A 107 -0.32 -0.63 10.48
CA SER A 107 0.72 -1.67 10.51
C SER A 107 0.46 -2.84 9.56
N TYR A 108 -0.78 -3.31 9.47
CA TYR A 108 -1.15 -4.39 8.56
C TYR A 108 -1.18 -4.02 7.08
N THR A 109 -1.04 -2.73 6.73
CA THR A 109 -0.92 -2.29 5.34
C THR A 109 0.49 -2.52 4.77
N VAL A 110 1.47 -2.79 5.65
CA VAL A 110 2.88 -3.03 5.31
C VAL A 110 3.42 -4.35 5.88
N MET A 111 2.57 -5.13 6.53
CA MET A 111 2.89 -6.43 7.12
C MET A 111 2.01 -7.51 6.50
N HIS A 112 2.49 -8.76 6.51
CA HIS A 112 1.73 -9.92 6.00
C HIS A 112 1.28 -9.73 4.54
N VAL A 113 2.18 -9.21 3.69
CA VAL A 113 1.96 -9.10 2.25
C VAL A 113 2.12 -10.48 1.61
N HIS A 114 1.01 -11.17 1.44
CA HIS A 114 0.96 -12.52 0.87
C HIS A 114 0.94 -12.51 -0.66
N PRO A 115 1.47 -13.56 -1.32
CA PRO A 115 1.31 -13.74 -2.77
C PRO A 115 -0.15 -13.70 -3.23
N PHE A 116 -0.36 -13.34 -4.49
CA PHE A 116 -1.68 -13.30 -5.12
C PHE A 116 -1.75 -14.17 -6.36
N CYS A 117 -2.94 -14.70 -6.65
CA CYS A 117 -3.21 -15.34 -7.94
C CYS A 117 -3.55 -14.25 -8.99
N PRO A 118 -2.72 -14.06 -10.04
CA PRO A 118 -2.93 -13.03 -11.06
C PRO A 118 -4.31 -13.06 -11.69
N ARG A 119 -4.77 -14.24 -12.10
CA ARG A 119 -6.10 -14.42 -12.68
C ARG A 119 -7.22 -14.00 -11.74
N VAL A 120 -7.18 -14.35 -10.45
CA VAL A 120 -8.22 -13.94 -9.48
C VAL A 120 -8.29 -12.42 -9.37
N VAL A 121 -7.15 -11.74 -9.30
CA VAL A 121 -7.11 -10.28 -9.24
C VAL A 121 -7.69 -9.65 -10.51
N ARG A 122 -7.38 -10.21 -11.69
CA ARG A 122 -7.95 -9.73 -12.96
C ARG A 122 -9.45 -10.01 -13.04
N GLU A 123 -9.92 -11.18 -12.61
CA GLU A 123 -11.35 -11.51 -12.49
C GLU A 123 -12.05 -10.49 -11.59
N PHE A 124 -11.44 -10.12 -10.46
CA PHE A 124 -11.99 -9.12 -9.56
C PHE A 124 -12.13 -7.75 -10.21
N ILE A 125 -11.08 -7.25 -10.86
CA ILE A 125 -11.10 -5.92 -11.49
C ILE A 125 -12.02 -5.91 -12.71
N SER A 126 -12.12 -7.01 -13.46
CA SER A 126 -12.94 -7.08 -14.66
C SER A 126 -14.44 -7.23 -14.38
N ASN A 127 -14.82 -7.83 -13.26
CA ASN A 127 -16.21 -7.96 -12.81
C ASN A 127 -16.80 -6.64 -12.26
N LYS A 128 -16.45 -5.51 -12.91
CA LYS A 128 -17.04 -4.18 -12.69
C LYS A 128 -18.40 -4.03 -13.41
N PRO A 129 -19.25 -3.06 -13.01
CA PRO A 129 -19.24 -2.50 -11.66
C PRO A 129 -19.41 -3.65 -10.67
N PHE A 130 -18.84 -3.50 -9.49
CA PHE A 130 -19.29 -4.32 -8.37
C PHE A 130 -20.80 -4.17 -8.35
N ASN A 131 -21.55 -5.27 -8.33
CA ASN A 131 -22.99 -5.18 -8.12
C ASN A 131 -23.22 -4.39 -6.81
N ASP A 132 -24.44 -3.91 -6.56
CA ASP A 132 -24.73 -3.01 -5.42
C ASP A 132 -24.29 -3.59 -4.04
N GLU A 133 -23.85 -4.85 -3.99
CA GLU A 133 -23.39 -5.59 -2.81
C GLU A 133 -21.93 -6.13 -2.89
N GLY A 134 -21.22 -6.09 -4.04
CA GLY A 134 -19.86 -6.64 -4.17
C GLY A 134 -19.41 -7.13 -5.55
N ALA A 135 -18.25 -7.80 -5.58
CA ALA A 135 -17.64 -8.39 -6.78
C ALA A 135 -17.97 -9.89 -6.88
N LEU A 136 -18.48 -10.34 -8.03
CA LEU A 136 -18.67 -11.77 -8.28
C LEU A 136 -17.33 -12.43 -8.61
N ILE A 137 -16.89 -13.37 -7.78
CA ILE A 137 -15.69 -14.19 -8.00
C ILE A 137 -16.07 -15.64 -7.78
N ARG A 138 -15.96 -16.46 -8.85
CA ARG A 138 -16.09 -17.92 -8.79
C ARG A 138 -17.37 -18.37 -8.09
N GLY A 139 -18.49 -17.81 -8.55
CA GLY A 139 -19.83 -18.08 -8.04
C GLY A 139 -20.18 -17.42 -6.69
N HIS A 140 -19.32 -16.55 -6.15
CA HIS A 140 -19.54 -15.90 -4.85
C HIS A 140 -19.42 -14.38 -4.93
N VAL A 141 -20.23 -13.65 -4.17
CA VAL A 141 -20.12 -12.19 -4.06
C VAL A 141 -19.23 -11.82 -2.88
N PHE A 142 -18.20 -11.02 -3.15
CA PHE A 142 -17.27 -10.50 -2.15
C PHE A 142 -17.49 -9.01 -1.96
N GLN A 143 -17.64 -8.57 -0.72
CA GLN A 143 -17.83 -7.15 -0.44
C GLN A 143 -16.51 -6.41 -0.64
N PHE A 144 -16.59 -5.26 -1.29
CA PHE A 144 -15.45 -4.36 -1.48
C PHE A 144 -15.89 -2.92 -1.23
N THR A 145 -15.92 -2.55 0.04
CA THR A 145 -16.27 -1.19 0.48
C THR A 145 -15.15 -0.64 1.36
N PRO A 146 -15.03 0.69 1.51
CA PRO A 146 -14.08 1.30 2.45
C PRO A 146 -14.14 0.69 3.86
N PHE A 147 -15.36 0.41 4.35
CA PHE A 147 -15.57 -0.22 5.65
C PHE A 147 -14.97 -1.64 5.71
N VAL A 148 -15.28 -2.49 4.72
CA VAL A 148 -14.78 -3.87 4.67
C VAL A 148 -13.26 -3.89 4.52
N ILE A 149 -12.69 -2.99 3.71
CA ILE A 149 -11.23 -2.84 3.58
C ILE A 149 -10.63 -2.48 4.95
N ASN A 150 -11.18 -1.48 5.64
CA ASN A 150 -10.67 -1.07 6.95
C ASN A 150 -10.75 -2.20 7.98
N GLN A 151 -11.89 -2.89 8.04
CA GLN A 151 -12.12 -4.01 8.95
C GLN A 151 -11.12 -5.14 8.73
N LEU A 152 -10.91 -5.55 7.47
CA LEU A 152 -10.03 -6.65 7.11
C LEU A 152 -8.55 -6.30 7.24
N MET A 153 -8.19 -5.04 6.98
CA MET A 153 -6.84 -4.51 7.19
C MET A 153 -6.61 -4.03 8.63
N MET A 154 -7.63 -4.16 9.50
CA MET A 154 -7.60 -3.74 10.90
C MET A 154 -7.15 -2.27 11.08
N THR A 155 -7.52 -1.41 10.13
CA THR A 155 -7.24 0.03 10.20
C THR A 155 -8.39 0.75 10.92
N PRO A 156 -8.12 1.88 11.60
CA PRO A 156 -9.15 2.61 12.33
C PRO A 156 -10.26 3.11 11.40
N SER A 157 -11.51 3.07 11.88
CA SER A 157 -12.60 3.81 11.26
C SER A 157 -12.39 5.31 11.46
N VAL A 158 -12.58 6.09 10.40
CA VAL A 158 -12.38 7.54 10.42
C VAL A 158 -13.66 8.22 9.95
N ASN A 159 -14.30 8.99 10.83
CA ASN A 159 -15.55 9.70 10.49
C ASN A 159 -15.33 10.81 9.46
N HIS A 160 -14.22 11.54 9.59
CA HIS A 160 -13.85 12.64 8.70
C HIS A 160 -12.40 12.47 8.27
N SER A 161 -12.21 11.95 7.06
CA SER A 161 -10.88 11.78 6.49
C SER A 161 -10.25 13.14 6.22
N PHE A 162 -9.00 13.32 6.64
CA PHE A 162 -8.25 14.53 6.38
C PHE A 162 -8.02 14.71 4.87
N GLY A 163 -8.31 15.91 4.35
CA GLY A 163 -8.14 16.30 2.95
C GLY A 163 -6.66 16.40 2.53
N TRP A 164 -5.93 15.29 2.54
CA TRP A 164 -4.48 15.28 2.29
C TRP A 164 -4.11 15.81 0.91
N ARG A 165 -4.99 15.68 -0.10
CA ARG A 165 -4.77 16.24 -1.45
C ARG A 165 -4.69 17.77 -1.46
N GLU A 166 -5.29 18.43 -0.48
CA GLU A 166 -5.33 19.90 -0.34
C GLU A 166 -4.12 20.46 0.41
N VAL A 167 -3.26 19.59 0.94
CA VAL A 167 -2.02 20.01 1.61
C VAL A 167 -1.17 20.86 0.67
N VAL A 168 -0.75 22.02 1.16
CA VAL A 168 0.15 22.92 0.44
C VAL A 168 1.48 22.21 0.22
N LEU A 169 1.82 21.91 -1.04
CA LEU A 169 3.00 21.12 -1.39
C LEU A 169 4.30 21.69 -0.82
N LYS A 170 4.44 23.03 -0.84
CA LYS A 170 5.59 23.74 -0.25
C LYS A 170 5.78 23.40 1.24
N GLN A 171 4.68 23.36 2.00
CA GLN A 171 4.70 23.01 3.41
C GLN A 171 5.08 21.54 3.62
N ALA A 172 4.53 20.63 2.81
CA ALA A 172 4.87 19.22 2.85
C ALA A 172 6.37 18.98 2.64
N ILE A 173 6.93 19.55 1.56
CA ILE A 173 8.34 19.38 1.23
C ILE A 173 9.25 19.99 2.30
N SER A 174 8.95 21.21 2.76
CA SER A 174 9.75 21.85 3.80
C SER A 174 9.78 21.01 5.08
N TYR A 175 8.64 20.46 5.49
CA TYR A 175 8.57 19.59 6.65
C TYR A 175 9.37 18.29 6.48
N LEU A 176 9.15 17.58 5.37
CA LEU A 176 9.73 16.26 5.12
C LEU A 176 11.24 16.30 4.85
N THR A 177 11.79 17.48 4.54
CA THR A 177 13.23 17.70 4.30
C THR A 177 13.93 18.40 5.48
N GLY A 178 13.22 18.69 6.57
CA GLY A 178 13.77 19.47 7.70
C GLY A 178 14.22 20.87 7.26
N GLY A 179 13.45 21.49 6.39
CA GLY A 179 13.69 22.82 5.85
C GLY A 179 14.78 22.90 4.76
N GLN A 180 15.39 21.78 4.34
CA GLN A 180 16.41 21.80 3.29
C GLN A 180 15.85 22.22 1.93
N CYS A 181 14.62 21.85 1.62
CA CYS A 181 13.92 22.28 0.41
C CYS A 181 12.78 23.22 0.77
N SER A 182 12.71 24.39 0.12
CA SER A 182 11.66 25.38 0.32
C SER A 182 10.46 25.19 -0.61
N GLY A 183 10.38 24.11 -1.38
CA GLY A 183 9.35 23.86 -2.38
C GLY A 183 9.72 22.78 -3.38
N TRP A 184 8.93 22.64 -4.46
CA TRP A 184 9.14 21.63 -5.51
C TRP A 184 10.40 21.88 -6.34
N THR A 185 10.71 23.14 -6.65
CA THR A 185 11.91 23.48 -7.42
C THR A 185 13.17 23.12 -6.62
N GLY A 186 14.04 22.28 -7.19
CA GLY A 186 15.24 21.79 -6.53
C GLY A 186 15.01 20.65 -5.52
N PHE A 187 13.78 20.14 -5.40
CA PHE A 187 13.49 18.97 -4.58
C PHE A 187 14.00 17.69 -5.26
N ASN A 188 14.55 16.78 -4.46
CA ASN A 188 14.88 15.41 -4.83
C ASN A 188 14.48 14.50 -3.65
N LEU A 189 14.10 13.25 -3.92
CA LEU A 189 13.77 12.26 -2.88
C LEU A 189 14.92 12.04 -1.89
N ILE A 190 16.18 12.15 -2.31
CA ILE A 190 17.35 12.08 -1.40
C ILE A 190 17.41 13.24 -0.39
N SER A 191 16.67 14.32 -0.64
CA SER A 191 16.56 15.47 0.26
C SER A 191 15.62 15.20 1.44
N LEU A 192 14.77 14.18 1.36
CA LEU A 192 13.92 13.76 2.47
C LEU A 192 14.78 13.31 3.65
N LEU A 193 14.30 13.53 4.88
CA LEU A 193 14.90 12.91 6.05
C LEU A 193 14.77 11.39 5.96
N SER A 194 15.78 10.65 6.41
CA SER A 194 15.91 9.19 6.20
C SER A 194 14.61 8.40 6.50
N PRO A 195 13.89 8.66 7.60
CA PRO A 195 12.68 7.88 7.86
C PRO A 195 11.51 8.23 6.92
N PHE A 196 11.47 9.45 6.39
CA PHE A 196 10.50 9.84 5.37
C PHE A 196 10.84 9.28 3.99
N GLN A 197 12.10 8.88 3.74
CA GLN A 197 12.44 8.15 2.53
C GLN A 197 11.83 6.74 2.55
N VAL A 198 11.97 6.02 3.68
CA VAL A 198 11.32 4.70 3.87
C VAL A 198 9.79 4.82 3.72
N LEU A 199 9.18 5.80 4.39
CA LEU A 199 7.74 6.04 4.30
C LEU A 199 7.29 6.47 2.88
N TYR A 200 8.15 7.14 2.12
CA TYR A 200 7.88 7.43 0.71
C TYR A 200 7.81 6.12 -0.11
N ARG A 201 8.73 5.18 0.12
CA ARG A 201 8.71 3.87 -0.54
C ARG A 201 7.47 3.05 -0.15
N VAL A 202 7.07 3.12 1.12
CA VAL A 202 5.79 2.55 1.58
C VAL A 202 4.61 3.19 0.84
N CYS A 203 4.60 4.52 0.73
CA CYS A 203 3.55 5.25 0.02
C CYS A 203 3.48 4.82 -1.45
N GLU A 204 4.62 4.71 -2.12
CA GLU A 204 4.73 4.26 -3.51
C GLU A 204 4.24 2.83 -3.75
N LEU A 205 4.48 1.90 -2.82
CA LEU A 205 4.13 0.50 -3.04
C LEU A 205 2.78 0.10 -2.45
N ASN A 206 2.38 0.70 -1.33
CA ASN A 206 1.28 0.20 -0.49
C ASN A 206 0.10 1.15 -0.32
N TRP A 207 0.27 2.47 -0.49
CA TRP A 207 -0.79 3.44 -0.18
C TRP A 207 -1.26 4.24 -1.38
N LEU A 208 -0.34 4.61 -2.27
CA LEU A 208 -0.59 5.39 -3.47
C LEU A 208 0.31 4.90 -4.64
N PRO A 209 0.15 3.63 -5.07
CA PRO A 209 0.87 3.06 -6.19
C PRO A 209 0.49 3.68 -7.53
N GLY A 210 1.45 3.75 -8.44
CA GLY A 210 1.29 4.34 -9.75
C GLY A 210 2.62 4.76 -10.37
N PRO A 211 2.60 5.28 -11.61
CA PRO A 211 3.80 5.71 -12.29
C PRO A 211 4.44 6.92 -11.62
N ASP A 212 5.77 7.04 -11.73
CA ASP A 212 6.56 8.16 -11.20
C ASP A 212 6.43 9.43 -12.07
N SER A 213 5.19 9.90 -12.20
CA SER A 213 4.91 11.22 -12.75
C SER A 213 5.05 12.29 -11.66
N ASP A 214 5.39 13.51 -12.07
CA ASP A 214 5.41 14.70 -11.22
C ASP A 214 4.15 14.83 -10.34
N SER A 215 2.98 14.61 -10.94
CA SER A 215 1.69 14.68 -10.23
C SER A 215 1.57 13.62 -9.13
N MET A 216 1.96 12.39 -9.44
CA MET A 216 1.93 11.27 -8.48
C MET A 216 2.92 11.50 -7.34
N MET A 217 4.15 11.92 -7.64
CA MET A 217 5.16 12.25 -6.62
C MET A 217 4.66 13.35 -5.68
N LYS A 218 4.07 14.42 -6.22
CA LYS A 218 3.47 15.51 -5.42
C LYS A 218 2.36 15.00 -4.49
N ASN A 219 1.50 14.11 -4.98
CA ASN A 219 0.45 13.49 -4.17
C ASN A 219 1.02 12.58 -3.06
N ARG A 220 2.05 11.79 -3.37
CA ARG A 220 2.74 10.97 -2.36
C ARG A 220 3.35 11.81 -1.25
N LEU A 221 3.98 12.95 -1.58
CA LEU A 221 4.54 13.87 -0.59
C LEU A 221 3.47 14.51 0.29
N ARG A 222 2.31 14.86 -0.27
CA ARG A 222 1.17 15.38 0.49
C ARG A 222 0.59 14.33 1.45
N LEU A 223 0.38 13.11 0.98
CA LEU A 223 -0.08 11.99 1.81
C LEU A 223 0.94 11.69 2.92
N LEU A 224 2.22 11.63 2.57
CA LEU A 224 3.32 11.38 3.50
C LEU A 224 3.40 12.47 4.58
N TYR A 225 3.22 13.74 4.23
CA TYR A 225 3.14 14.82 5.21
C TYR A 225 1.98 14.61 6.19
N ALA A 226 0.79 14.26 5.69
CA ALA A 226 -0.38 14.02 6.52
C ALA A 226 -0.18 12.83 7.47
N VAL A 227 0.41 11.72 6.97
CA VAL A 227 0.81 10.55 7.76
C VAL A 227 1.85 10.92 8.83
N ALA A 228 2.89 11.66 8.46
CA ALA A 228 3.93 12.11 9.38
C ALA A 228 3.38 13.04 10.48
N LYS A 229 2.33 13.81 10.17
CA LYS A 229 1.58 14.64 11.11
C LYS A 229 0.45 13.91 11.85
N ARG A 230 0.34 12.58 11.68
CA ARG A 230 -0.68 11.73 12.32
C ARG A 230 -2.10 12.23 12.07
N LYS A 231 -2.35 12.77 10.89
CA LYS A 231 -3.70 13.20 10.49
C LYS A 231 -4.57 11.96 10.26
N PRO A 232 -5.84 11.97 10.68
CA PRO A 232 -6.73 10.84 10.48
C PRO A 232 -7.05 10.71 8.99
N ILE A 233 -6.69 9.59 8.38
CA ILE A 233 -7.00 9.29 6.98
C ILE A 233 -7.67 7.93 6.94
N ASP A 234 -8.79 7.85 6.24
CA ASP A 234 -9.45 6.58 5.99
C ASP A 234 -8.68 5.78 4.92
N PHE A 235 -8.06 4.68 5.35
CA PHE A 235 -7.30 3.80 4.46
C PHE A 235 -8.19 3.09 3.45
N GLY A 236 -9.36 2.62 3.90
CA GLY A 236 -10.35 1.96 3.07
C GLY A 236 -10.82 2.83 1.92
N HIS A 237 -11.14 4.10 2.18
CA HIS A 237 -11.50 5.05 1.13
C HIS A 237 -10.32 5.33 0.19
N LEU A 238 -9.11 5.49 0.74
CA LEU A 238 -7.90 5.70 -0.06
C LEU A 238 -7.69 4.57 -1.08
N VAL A 239 -7.84 3.30 -0.67
CA VAL A 239 -7.69 2.14 -1.54
C VAL A 239 -8.89 2.00 -2.50
N TYR A 240 -10.11 2.12 -1.98
CA TYR A 240 -11.33 1.97 -2.76
C TYR A 240 -11.37 2.91 -3.95
N ASP A 241 -11.12 4.21 -3.74
CA ASP A 241 -11.16 5.22 -4.80
C ASP A 241 -10.17 4.91 -5.93
N GLN A 242 -8.97 4.46 -5.57
CA GLN A 242 -7.93 4.09 -6.54
C GLN A 242 -8.30 2.84 -7.35
N VAL A 243 -8.87 1.82 -6.70
CA VAL A 243 -9.32 0.61 -7.40
C VAL A 243 -10.48 0.93 -8.33
N ILE A 244 -11.44 1.74 -7.89
CA ILE A 244 -12.56 2.21 -8.74
C ILE A 244 -12.04 3.03 -9.93
N GLU A 245 -11.01 3.85 -9.74
CA GLU A 245 -10.38 4.58 -10.85
C GLU A 245 -9.73 3.63 -11.86
N VAL A 246 -9.05 2.58 -11.39
CA VAL A 246 -8.39 1.57 -12.25
C VAL A 246 -9.40 0.78 -13.08
N THR A 247 -10.56 0.45 -12.51
CA THR A 247 -11.63 -0.25 -13.26
C THR A 247 -12.22 0.63 -14.37
N ARG A 248 -12.16 1.96 -14.25
CA ARG A 248 -12.61 2.90 -15.27
C ARG A 248 -11.57 3.17 -16.37
N LYS A 249 -10.29 2.92 -16.11
CA LYS A 249 -9.20 3.14 -17.08
C LYS A 249 -9.19 2.05 -18.16
N THR A 250 -9.09 2.49 -19.40
CA THR A 250 -8.89 1.63 -20.59
C THR A 250 -7.45 1.68 -21.09
N ASP A 251 -6.54 2.33 -20.36
CA ASP A 251 -5.13 2.44 -20.72
C ASP A 251 -4.37 1.16 -20.36
N TRP A 252 -3.63 0.64 -21.33
CA TRP A 252 -2.98 -0.66 -21.35
C TRP A 252 -1.56 -0.55 -20.76
N ASP A 253 -0.98 0.66 -20.74
CA ASP A 253 0.40 0.89 -20.28
C ASP A 253 0.49 1.03 -18.75
N THR A 254 -0.65 1.03 -18.05
CA THR A 254 -0.69 1.17 -16.60
C THR A 254 -0.71 -0.19 -15.92
N ASN A 255 0.18 -0.45 -14.96
CA ASN A 255 0.10 -1.66 -14.16
C ASN A 255 -1.16 -1.67 -13.27
N LEU A 256 -1.65 -2.86 -12.98
CA LEU A 256 -2.69 -3.11 -11.98
C LEU A 256 -2.11 -2.91 -10.57
N ILE A 257 -2.83 -2.18 -9.72
CA ILE A 257 -2.41 -1.84 -8.37
C ILE A 257 -3.11 -2.71 -7.31
N PHE A 258 -2.52 -2.76 -6.12
CA PHE A 258 -3.03 -3.51 -4.96
C PHE A 258 -3.35 -5.00 -5.19
N PRO A 259 -2.57 -5.76 -5.99
CA PRO A 259 -2.92 -7.16 -6.25
C PRO A 259 -2.88 -8.02 -4.99
N ASN A 260 -1.88 -7.81 -4.12
CA ASN A 260 -1.73 -8.52 -2.85
C ASN A 260 -2.90 -8.23 -1.92
N LEU A 261 -3.24 -6.96 -1.72
CA LEU A 261 -4.34 -6.51 -0.87
C LEU A 261 -5.67 -7.03 -1.42
N ILE A 262 -5.96 -6.88 -2.71
CA ILE A 262 -7.21 -7.39 -3.32
C ILE A 262 -7.35 -8.88 -3.02
N TYR A 263 -6.33 -9.68 -3.35
CA TYR A 263 -6.38 -11.13 -3.14
C TYR A 263 -6.51 -11.49 -1.66
N GLN A 264 -5.78 -10.79 -0.79
CA GLN A 264 -5.86 -10.96 0.66
C GLN A 264 -7.26 -10.65 1.21
N LEU A 265 -7.91 -9.57 0.75
CA LEU A 265 -9.27 -9.24 1.15
C LEU A 265 -10.27 -10.32 0.74
N LEU A 266 -10.11 -10.91 -0.44
CA LEU A 266 -10.95 -12.03 -0.88
C LEU A 266 -10.75 -13.22 0.05
N MET A 267 -9.50 -13.66 0.25
CA MET A 267 -9.17 -14.81 1.10
C MET A 267 -9.61 -14.64 2.56
N LEU A 268 -9.57 -13.41 3.10
CA LEU A 268 -10.04 -13.14 4.45
C LEU A 268 -11.56 -13.25 4.58
N GLN A 269 -12.32 -12.88 3.54
CA GLN A 269 -13.78 -13.02 3.55
C GLN A 269 -14.20 -14.47 3.39
N LYS A 270 -13.63 -15.16 2.39
CA LYS A 270 -14.00 -16.54 2.04
C LYS A 270 -12.89 -17.21 1.23
N ASP A 271 -12.82 -18.53 1.32
CA ASP A 271 -11.91 -19.32 0.49
C ASP A 271 -12.22 -19.13 -1.00
N VAL A 272 -11.21 -18.72 -1.76
CA VAL A 272 -11.29 -18.61 -3.22
C VAL A 272 -10.81 -19.93 -3.83
N PRO A 273 -11.70 -20.72 -4.46
CA PRO A 273 -11.34 -22.05 -4.94
C PRO A 273 -10.38 -21.94 -6.13
N PHE A 274 -9.23 -22.62 -6.10
CA PHE A 274 -8.31 -22.68 -7.24
C PHE A 274 -8.92 -23.51 -8.37
N LEU A 275 -8.94 -22.98 -9.59
CA LEU A 275 -9.60 -23.58 -10.75
C LEU A 275 -8.58 -23.94 -11.84
N PRO A 276 -8.88 -24.91 -12.73
CA PRO A 276 -8.00 -25.22 -13.86
C PRO A 276 -7.67 -23.98 -14.72
N GLY A 277 -6.39 -23.79 -15.03
CA GLY A 277 -5.88 -22.65 -15.80
C GLY A 277 -5.54 -21.40 -14.98
N ASP A 278 -5.68 -21.47 -13.65
CA ASP A 278 -5.16 -20.45 -12.74
C ASP A 278 -3.62 -20.50 -12.71
N GLU A 279 -2.97 -19.33 -12.68
CA GLU A 279 -1.53 -19.27 -12.44
C GLU A 279 -1.22 -19.45 -10.95
N GLU A 280 -0.05 -20.02 -10.66
CA GLU A 280 0.49 -20.10 -9.30
C GLU A 280 0.53 -18.71 -8.64
N PRO A 281 0.28 -18.60 -7.32
CA PRO A 281 0.38 -17.33 -6.63
C PRO A 281 1.80 -16.73 -6.72
N ILE A 282 1.88 -15.47 -7.16
CA ILE A 282 3.14 -14.72 -7.33
C ILE A 282 3.19 -13.48 -6.43
N GLY A 283 4.33 -12.78 -6.45
CA GLY A 283 4.44 -11.45 -5.85
C GLY A 283 4.47 -11.47 -4.33
N ARG A 284 5.42 -12.22 -3.73
CA ARG A 284 5.76 -12.03 -2.31
C ARG A 284 6.09 -10.56 -2.05
N GLY A 285 5.74 -10.06 -0.86
CA GLY A 285 6.01 -8.67 -0.48
C GLY A 285 7.46 -8.26 -0.75
N LEU A 286 7.64 -7.16 -1.46
CA LEU A 286 8.97 -6.61 -1.72
C LEU A 286 9.53 -6.07 -0.39
N PRO A 287 10.68 -6.56 0.10
CA PRO A 287 11.25 -6.01 1.32
C PRO A 287 11.60 -4.53 1.09
N ILE A 288 11.13 -3.65 1.95
CA ILE A 288 11.45 -2.23 1.93
C ILE A 288 12.58 -1.99 2.94
N TYR A 289 13.71 -1.51 2.45
CA TYR A 289 14.89 -1.15 3.25
C TYR A 289 15.05 0.37 3.36
N GLY A 290 15.96 0.81 4.23
CA GLY A 290 16.45 2.18 4.21
C GLY A 290 17.29 2.47 2.96
N PHE A 291 17.17 3.68 2.40
CA PHE A 291 17.93 4.09 1.20
C PHE A 291 19.46 4.03 1.32
N ALA A 292 20.00 3.85 2.53
CA ALA A 292 21.44 3.62 2.71
C ALA A 292 21.90 2.31 2.06
N ASP A 293 21.01 1.33 1.92
CA ASP A 293 21.33 0.01 1.36
C ASP A 293 21.19 -0.03 -0.18
N ASP A 294 20.29 0.78 -0.75
CA ASP A 294 20.00 0.81 -2.20
C ASP A 294 21.17 1.38 -3.05
N ILE A 295 22.11 2.12 -2.45
CA ILE A 295 23.29 2.65 -3.17
C ILE A 295 24.24 1.50 -3.57
N THR A 296 24.12 0.33 -2.92
CA THR A 296 24.95 -0.84 -3.22
C THR A 296 24.28 -1.85 -4.15
N GLY A 297 22.98 -1.70 -4.45
CA GLY A 297 22.18 -2.73 -5.10
C GLY A 297 21.39 -2.27 -6.32
N ALA A 298 21.93 -2.55 -7.51
CA ALA A 298 21.19 -2.77 -8.75
C ALA A 298 20.49 -1.57 -9.43
N ARG A 299 21.24 -0.93 -10.35
CA ARG A 299 20.70 -0.62 -11.68
C ARG A 299 20.25 -1.92 -12.34
N GLY A 300 18.97 -2.23 -12.27
CA GLY A 300 18.43 -3.43 -12.90
C GLY A 300 16.92 -3.42 -12.88
N HIS A 301 16.31 -2.75 -13.87
CA HIS A 301 14.94 -3.01 -14.24
C HIS A 301 14.77 -4.50 -14.55
N ARG A 302 14.28 -5.28 -13.59
CA ARG A 302 13.73 -6.61 -13.88
C ARG A 302 12.26 -6.43 -14.20
N ARG A 303 11.97 -6.29 -15.50
CA ARG A 303 10.68 -6.67 -16.06
C ARG A 303 10.54 -8.18 -15.80
N LEU A 304 9.56 -8.55 -14.98
CA LEU A 304 9.06 -9.92 -14.96
C LEU A 304 8.03 -9.99 -16.09
N TYR A 305 8.37 -10.79 -17.10
CA TYR A 305 7.46 -11.23 -18.15
C TYR A 305 6.46 -12.24 -17.59
#